data_AF-A0A1A7BHD9-F1
#
_entry.id   AF-A0A1A7BHD9-F1
#
_cell.length_a   1.000
_cell.length_b   1.000
_cell.length_c   1.000
_cell.angle_alpha   90.00
_cell.angle_beta   90.00
_cell.angle_gamma   90.00
#
_symmetry.space_group_name_H-M   'P 1'
#
loop_
_entity.id
_entity.type
_entity.pdbx_description
1 polymer ?
#
loop_
_entity_poly.entity_id
_entity_poly.type
_entity_poly.pdbx_seq_one_letter_code
_entity_poly.pdbx_strand_id
1 'polypeptide(L)'
;MSAVCAALAADPVLASHYADFRSKTEAALDPALVALVRQAVAAVHGMEPAPDESALDEGTRLCLAYARRMPFEHTAITDAEAAGLVAHLGEPGYVAFSVVTALADAECRAAQVGLPELAGA
;
A
#
# COMPACT_ATOMS: atom_id res chain seq x y z
N MET A 1 -8.15 3.24 12.25
CA MET A 1 -9.21 2.67 11.39
C MET A 1 -9.12 3.35 10.03
N SER A 2 -9.06 2.61 8.92
CA SER A 2 -8.93 3.22 7.58
C SER A 2 -10.27 3.73 7.06
N ALA A 3 -10.23 4.59 6.02
CA ALA A 3 -11.45 5.05 5.34
C ALA A 3 -12.26 3.89 4.74
N VAL A 4 -11.59 2.81 4.29
CA VAL A 4 -12.26 1.61 3.81
C VAL A 4 -12.97 0.88 4.96
N CYS A 5 -12.32 0.68 6.11
CA CYS A 5 -12.98 0.10 7.29
C CYS A 5 -14.23 0.90 7.71
N ALA A 6 -14.15 2.23 7.67
CA ALA A 6 -15.26 3.10 8.02
C ALA A 6 -16.41 3.00 7.00
N ALA A 7 -16.12 2.93 5.70
CA ALA A 7 -17.12 2.71 4.66
C ALA A 7 -17.83 1.36 4.77
N LEU A 8 -17.15 0.35 5.33
CA LEU A 8 -17.70 -0.98 5.57
C LEU A 8 -18.47 -1.09 6.91
N ALA A 9 -18.66 0.00 7.67
CA ALA A 9 -19.24 -0.06 9.01
C ALA A 9 -20.67 -0.65 9.07
N ALA A 10 -21.42 -0.57 7.97
CA ALA A 10 -22.76 -1.18 7.85
C ALA A 10 -22.72 -2.72 7.69
N ASP A 11 -21.58 -3.29 7.31
CA ASP A 11 -21.33 -4.74 7.27
C ASP A 11 -20.15 -5.10 8.18
N PRO A 12 -20.41 -5.39 9.48
CA PRO A 12 -19.35 -5.63 10.46
C PRO A 12 -18.54 -6.90 10.17
N VAL A 13 -19.09 -7.87 9.44
CA VAL A 13 -18.36 -9.08 9.04
C VAL A 13 -17.33 -8.73 7.98
N LEU A 14 -17.74 -8.00 6.95
CA LEU A 14 -16.84 -7.56 5.89
C LEU A 14 -15.77 -6.59 6.41
N ALA A 15 -16.14 -5.66 7.29
CA ALA A 15 -15.19 -4.74 7.95
C ALA A 15 -14.13 -5.51 8.76
N SER A 16 -14.53 -6.56 9.48
CA SER A 16 -13.62 -7.43 10.24
C SER A 16 -12.67 -8.20 9.32
N HIS A 17 -13.18 -8.81 8.25
CA HIS A 17 -12.33 -9.51 7.27
C HIS A 17 -11.32 -8.58 6.59
N TYR A 18 -11.73 -7.36 6.23
CA TYR A 18 -10.81 -6.39 5.65
C TYR A 18 -9.70 -6.00 6.63
N ALA A 19 -10.06 -5.69 7.89
CA ALA A 19 -9.09 -5.32 8.91
C ALA A 19 -8.10 -6.46 9.20
N ASP A 20 -8.58 -7.70 9.30
CA ASP A 20 -7.74 -8.89 9.51
C ASP A 20 -6.82 -9.16 8.32
N PHE A 21 -7.34 -9.11 7.10
CA PHE A 21 -6.55 -9.29 5.89
C PHE A 21 -5.44 -8.23 5.79
N ARG A 22 -5.79 -6.95 5.94
CA ARG A 22 -4.83 -5.84 5.96
C ARG A 22 -3.75 -6.06 7.02
N SER A 23 -4.12 -6.38 8.26
CA SER A 23 -3.17 -6.58 9.35
C SER A 23 -2.21 -7.75 9.07
N LYS A 24 -2.71 -8.86 8.54
CA LYS A 24 -1.89 -10.05 8.24
C LYS A 24 -0.93 -9.79 7.08
N THR A 25 -1.34 -9.02 6.08
CA THR A 25 -0.44 -8.63 4.98
C THR A 25 0.64 -7.67 5.47
N GLU A 26 0.29 -6.65 6.27
CA GLU A 26 1.27 -5.72 6.84
C GLU A 26 2.29 -6.45 7.75
N ALA A 27 1.83 -7.43 8.56
CA ALA A 27 2.69 -8.20 9.45
C ALA A 27 3.66 -9.16 8.72
N ALA A 28 3.50 -9.39 7.42
CA ALA A 28 4.41 -10.19 6.62
C ALA A 28 5.65 -9.40 6.13
N LEU A 29 5.71 -8.10 6.43
CA LEU A 29 6.80 -7.20 6.04
C LEU A 29 7.42 -6.52 7.26
N ASP A 30 8.60 -5.93 7.05
CA ASP A 30 9.17 -5.01 8.03
C ASP A 30 8.23 -3.81 8.25
N PRO A 31 7.85 -3.46 9.50
CA PRO A 31 6.92 -2.37 9.77
C PRO A 31 7.40 -0.99 9.28
N ALA A 32 8.70 -0.73 9.26
CA ALA A 32 9.25 0.52 8.74
C ALA A 32 9.09 0.58 7.22
N LEU A 33 9.30 -0.54 6.51
CA LEU A 33 9.01 -0.63 5.09
C LEU A 33 7.52 -0.37 4.80
N VAL A 34 6.61 -0.97 5.58
CA VAL A 34 5.17 -0.72 5.44
C VAL A 34 4.85 0.77 5.57
N ALA A 35 5.41 1.45 6.58
CA ALA A 35 5.19 2.87 6.77
C ALA A 35 5.69 3.71 5.58
N LEU A 36 6.90 3.43 5.08
CA LEU A 36 7.48 4.13 3.93
C LEU A 36 6.67 3.90 2.65
N VAL A 37 6.19 2.68 2.39
CA VAL A 37 5.35 2.36 1.23
C VAL A 37 4.04 3.13 1.28
N ARG A 38 3.37 3.15 2.44
CA ARG A 38 2.12 3.90 2.62
C ARG A 38 2.32 5.39 2.39
N GLN A 39 3.41 5.96 2.93
CA GLN A 39 3.78 7.35 2.71
C GLN A 39 4.08 7.63 1.22
N ALA A 40 4.83 6.75 0.56
CA ALA A 40 5.17 6.90 -0.86
C ALA A 40 3.91 6.90 -1.75
N VAL A 41 2.95 6.01 -1.47
CA VAL A 41 1.67 5.97 -2.19
C VAL A 41 0.82 7.20 -1.87
N ALA A 42 0.73 7.62 -0.62
CA ALA A 42 0.02 8.84 -0.23
C ALA A 42 0.60 10.09 -0.93
N ALA A 43 1.91 10.14 -1.13
CA ALA A 43 2.58 11.21 -1.87
C ALA A 43 2.21 11.24 -3.36
N VAL A 44 2.05 10.09 -4.02
CA VAL A 44 1.53 10.00 -5.40
C VAL A 44 0.12 10.59 -5.50
N HIS A 45 -0.67 10.44 -4.45
CA HIS A 45 -2.02 11.01 -4.31
C HIS A 45 -2.05 12.46 -3.83
N GLY A 46 -0.89 13.09 -3.58
CA GLY A 46 -0.79 14.46 -3.06
C GLY A 46 -1.28 14.64 -1.63
N MET A 47 -1.34 13.57 -0.84
CA MET A 47 -1.87 13.57 0.54
C MET A 47 -0.79 13.74 1.60
N GLU A 48 0.44 13.32 1.32
CA GLU A 48 1.59 13.39 2.22
C GLU A 48 2.86 13.79 1.45
N PRO A 49 3.90 14.32 2.11
CA PRO A 49 5.20 14.49 1.48
C PRO A 49 5.85 13.13 1.16
N ALA A 50 6.63 13.07 0.09
CA ALA A 50 7.43 11.88 -0.23
C ALA A 50 8.41 11.53 0.92
N PRO A 51 8.70 10.23 1.14
CA PRO A 51 9.66 9.82 2.16
C PRO A 51 11.08 10.33 1.86
N ASP A 52 11.87 10.61 2.89
CA ASP A 52 13.30 10.85 2.76
C ASP A 52 14.02 9.52 2.51
N GLU A 53 14.71 9.43 1.38
CA GLU A 53 15.41 8.22 0.95
C GLU A 53 16.93 8.29 1.15
N SER A 54 17.45 9.39 1.70
CA SER A 54 18.90 9.66 1.75
C SER A 54 19.71 8.62 2.54
N ALA A 55 19.08 7.95 3.50
CA ALA A 55 19.70 6.92 4.34
C ALA A 55 19.24 5.49 4.02
N LEU A 56 18.42 5.28 2.98
CA LEU A 56 17.84 3.98 2.67
C LEU A 56 18.77 3.12 1.80
N ASP A 57 18.77 1.81 2.08
CA ASP A 57 19.44 0.84 1.22
C ASP A 57 18.79 0.75 -0.16
N GLU A 58 19.51 0.17 -1.12
CA GLU A 58 19.05 0.07 -2.52
C GLU A 58 17.77 -0.75 -2.66
N GLY A 59 17.61 -1.83 -1.89
CA GLY A 59 16.43 -2.68 -1.95
C GLY A 59 15.17 -1.95 -1.46
N THR A 60 15.30 -1.19 -0.38
CA THR A 60 14.23 -0.32 0.10
C THR A 60 13.89 0.77 -0.93
N ARG A 61 14.89 1.42 -1.54
CA ARG A 61 14.66 2.43 -2.59
C ARG A 61 13.97 1.84 -3.83
N LEU A 62 14.31 0.62 -4.24
CA LEU A 62 13.61 -0.11 -5.30
C LEU A 62 12.15 -0.38 -4.94
N CYS A 63 11.87 -0.77 -3.70
CA CYS A 63 10.49 -0.94 -3.22
C CYS A 63 9.70 0.37 -3.31
N LEU A 64 10.28 1.51 -2.94
CA LEU A 64 9.61 2.81 -3.02
C LEU A 64 9.41 3.28 -4.47
N ALA A 65 10.38 3.05 -5.35
CA ALA A 65 10.24 3.33 -6.78
C ALA A 65 9.09 2.52 -7.39
N TYR A 66 9.01 1.23 -7.06
CA TYR A 66 7.92 0.36 -7.50
C TYR A 66 6.57 0.82 -6.92
N ALA A 67 6.51 1.11 -5.62
CA ALA A 67 5.28 1.50 -4.93
C ALA A 67 4.65 2.77 -5.53
N ARG A 68 5.48 3.73 -5.97
CA ARG A 68 5.01 4.97 -6.62
C ARG A 68 4.34 4.75 -7.97
N ARG A 69 4.74 3.70 -8.69
CA ARG A 69 4.22 3.38 -10.02
C ARG A 69 2.91 2.60 -9.95
N MET A 70 2.68 1.83 -8.88
CA MET A 70 1.49 0.99 -8.76
C MET A 70 0.15 1.72 -8.97
N PRO A 71 -0.12 2.92 -8.41
CA PRO A 71 -1.41 3.60 -8.59
C PRO A 71 -1.80 3.87 -10.05
N PHE A 72 -0.87 4.35 -10.88
CA PHE A 72 -1.20 4.88 -12.22
C PHE A 72 -0.42 4.25 -13.38
N GLU A 73 0.59 3.43 -13.09
CA GLU A 73 1.49 2.83 -14.07
C GLU A 73 1.66 1.32 -13.90
N HIS A 74 0.79 0.65 -13.11
CA HIS A 74 0.91 -0.80 -12.82
C HIS A 74 1.00 -1.69 -14.07
N THR A 75 0.38 -1.29 -15.19
CA THR A 75 0.44 -2.03 -16.45
C THR A 75 1.79 -1.92 -17.17
N ALA A 76 2.62 -0.96 -16.79
CA ALA A 76 3.95 -0.72 -17.34
C ALA A 76 5.08 -1.26 -16.44
N ILE A 77 4.74 -1.95 -15.35
CA ILE A 77 5.70 -2.64 -14.49
C ILE A 77 6.07 -3.98 -15.13
N THR A 78 7.37 -4.29 -15.16
CA THR A 78 7.92 -5.48 -15.83
C THR A 78 8.35 -6.57 -14.85
N ASP A 79 8.43 -7.81 -15.33
CA ASP A 79 8.98 -8.94 -14.55
C ASP A 79 10.43 -8.71 -14.11
N ALA A 80 11.21 -7.94 -14.87
CA ALA A 80 12.58 -7.59 -14.49
C ALA A 80 12.62 -6.66 -13.26
N GLU A 81 11.68 -5.72 -13.17
CA GLU A 81 11.53 -4.86 -12.01
C GLU A 81 11.02 -5.66 -10.80
N ALA A 82 10.03 -6.55 -11.02
CA ALA A 82 9.55 -7.46 -9.98
C ALA A 82 10.70 -8.35 -9.44
N ALA A 83 11.55 -8.90 -10.32
CA ALA A 83 12.69 -9.72 -9.93
C ALA A 83 13.68 -8.96 -9.01
N GLY A 84 13.83 -7.65 -9.19
CA GLY A 84 14.64 -6.81 -8.30
C GLY A 84 14.09 -6.75 -6.87
N LEU A 85 12.77 -6.63 -6.73
CA LEU A 85 12.10 -6.66 -5.43
C LEU A 85 12.17 -8.06 -4.81
N VAL A 86 11.99 -9.11 -5.60
CA VAL A 86 12.11 -10.51 -5.16
C VAL A 86 13.49 -10.80 -4.61
N ALA A 87 14.55 -10.28 -5.24
CA ALA A 87 15.92 -10.44 -4.74
C ALA A 87 16.13 -9.80 -3.34
N HIS A 88 15.35 -8.78 -3.01
CA HIS A 88 15.43 -8.08 -1.73
C HIS A 88 14.49 -8.66 -0.66
N LEU A 89 13.23 -8.93 -1.02
CA LEU A 89 12.17 -9.31 -0.09
C LEU A 89 11.91 -10.83 -0.05
N GLY A 90 12.42 -11.58 -1.03
CA GLY A 90 11.93 -12.91 -1.35
C GLY A 90 10.52 -12.89 -1.93
N GLU A 91 10.07 -14.01 -2.49
CA GLU A 91 8.74 -14.07 -3.12
C GLU A 91 7.57 -13.83 -2.17
N PRO A 92 7.54 -14.40 -0.95
CA PRO A 92 6.46 -14.10 -0.01
C PRO A 92 6.40 -12.62 0.36
N GLY A 93 7.57 -11.98 0.51
CA GLY A 93 7.67 -10.55 0.79
C GLY A 93 7.21 -9.69 -0.39
N TYR A 94 7.60 -10.04 -1.61
CA TYR A 94 7.14 -9.34 -2.82
C TYR A 94 5.61 -9.39 -2.98
N VAL A 95 4.99 -10.54 -2.73
CA VAL A 95 3.53 -10.68 -2.77
C VAL A 95 2.87 -9.82 -1.68
N ALA A 96 3.37 -9.89 -0.44
CA ALA A 96 2.85 -9.06 0.65
C ALA A 96 3.00 -7.56 0.34
N PHE A 97 4.17 -7.15 -0.17
CA PHE A 97 4.46 -5.78 -0.59
C PHE A 97 3.48 -5.30 -1.68
N SER A 98 3.20 -6.13 -2.68
CA SER A 98 2.27 -5.81 -3.76
C SER A 98 0.86 -5.56 -3.22
N VAL A 99 0.40 -6.40 -2.29
CA VAL A 99 -0.90 -6.25 -1.63
C VAL A 99 -0.94 -5.00 -0.74
N VAL A 100 0.09 -4.75 0.08
CA VAL A 100 0.17 -3.54 0.91
C VAL A 100 0.12 -2.27 0.06
N THR A 101 0.83 -2.26 -1.06
CA THR A 101 0.83 -1.12 -1.98
C THR A 101 -0.55 -0.88 -2.59
N ALA A 102 -1.23 -1.94 -3.05
CA ALA A 102 -2.59 -1.84 -3.59
C ALA A 102 -3.61 -1.42 -2.52
N LEU A 103 -3.47 -1.90 -1.29
CA LEU A 103 -4.32 -1.46 -0.18
C LEU A 103 -4.09 0.01 0.16
N ALA A 104 -2.84 0.47 0.18
CA ALA A 104 -2.52 1.87 0.41
C ALA A 104 -3.14 2.77 -0.67
N ASP A 105 -3.09 2.36 -1.93
CA ASP A 105 -3.72 3.06 -3.06
C ASP A 105 -5.24 3.15 -2.90
N ALA A 106 -5.90 2.01 -2.65
CA ALA A 106 -7.34 1.96 -2.42
C ALA A 106 -7.78 2.82 -1.22
N GLU A 107 -6.99 2.84 -0.15
CA GLU A 107 -7.28 3.65 1.04
C GLU A 107 -7.08 5.14 0.81
N CYS A 108 -6.06 5.53 0.04
CA CYS A 108 -5.89 6.92 -0.41
C CYS A 108 -7.10 7.36 -1.23
N ARG A 109 -7.53 6.52 -2.19
CA ARG A 109 -8.71 6.81 -3.00
C ARG A 109 -9.97 6.93 -2.16
N ALA A 110 -10.19 6.02 -1.22
CA ALA A 110 -11.32 6.04 -0.30
C ALA A 110 -11.36 7.33 0.54
N ALA A 111 -10.20 7.77 1.04
CA ALA A 111 -10.09 9.03 1.77
C ALA A 111 -10.35 10.26 0.89
N GLN A 112 -9.76 10.33 -0.31
CA GLN A 112 -9.93 11.45 -1.24
C GLN A 112 -11.39 11.73 -1.62
N VAL A 113 -12.21 10.68 -1.74
CA VAL A 113 -13.61 10.82 -2.17
C VAL A 113 -14.59 10.94 -1.00
N GLY A 114 -14.14 10.85 0.25
CA GLY A 114 -15.04 10.72 1.40
C GLY A 114 -15.90 9.45 1.28
N LEU A 115 -15.27 8.31 1.02
CA LEU A 115 -15.99 7.05 0.81
C LEU A 115 -16.91 6.67 1.98
N PRO A 116 -16.56 6.88 3.27
CA PRO A 116 -17.46 6.61 4.38
C PRO A 116 -18.79 7.35 4.26
N GLU A 117 -18.76 8.62 3.87
CA GLU A 117 -19.94 9.46 3.70
C GLU A 117 -20.78 9.00 2.50
N LEU A 118 -20.12 8.59 1.40
CA LEU A 118 -20.79 8.06 0.21
C LEU A 118 -21.46 6.70 0.46
N ALA A 119 -20.87 5.84 1.29
CA ALA A 119 -21.40 4.51 1.59
C ALA A 119 -22.61 4.55 2.53
N GLY A 120 -22.77 5.64 3.29
CA GLY A 120 -23.91 5.88 4.17
C GLY A 120 -25.07 6.69 3.55
N ALA A 121 -24.92 7.15 2.30
CA ALA A 121 -25.93 7.86 1.53
C ALA A 121 -26.89 6.90 0.82
#